data_AF-A0A7S2BP42-F1
#
_entry.id   AF-A0A7S2BP42-F1
#
_cell.length_a   1.000
_cell.length_b   1.000
_cell.length_c   1.000
_cell.angle_alpha   90.00
_cell.angle_beta   90.00
_cell.angle_gamma   90.00
#
_symmetry.space_group_name_H-M   'P 1'
#
loop_
_entity.id
_entity.type
_entity.pdbx_description
1 polymer ?
#
loop_
_entity_poly.entity_id
_entity_poly.type
_entity_poly.pdbx_seq_one_letter_code
_entity_poly.pdbx_strand_id
1 'polypeptide(L)'
;IKEDRHIREQQKEADKSLGDKQEETIYRDKKGRKLDMLNEFMRQQAIREGKEVEEKAEQEEWGKGTVQKQEEKAHQEELANIANEPFARTVNDPKVDAMYREKIHADDPMAAYMMKKREKEGVKGKNGKPANPFYK
;
A
#
# COMPACT_ATOMS: atom_id res chain seq x y z
N ILE A 1 -3.20 13.88 1.61
CA ILE A 1 -2.94 12.42 1.40
C ILE A 1 -1.73 12.14 0.49
N LYS A 2 -1.67 12.62 -0.76
CA LYS A 2 -0.48 12.41 -1.62
C LYS A 2 0.74 13.23 -1.15
N GLU A 3 0.51 14.45 -0.70
CA GLU A 3 1.54 15.34 -0.14
C GLU A 3 2.15 14.74 1.15
N ASP A 4 1.32 14.25 2.07
CA ASP A 4 1.81 13.66 3.33
C ASP A 4 2.69 12.43 3.11
N ARG A 5 2.39 11.62 2.08
CA ARG A 5 3.19 10.44 1.73
C ARG A 5 4.53 10.83 1.15
N HIS A 6 4.54 11.81 0.23
CA HIS A 6 5.75 12.32 -0.39
C HIS A 6 6.67 13.02 0.63
N ILE A 7 6.08 13.70 1.62
CA ILE A 7 6.80 14.30 2.74
C ILE A 7 7.42 13.20 3.62
N ARG A 8 6.67 12.14 3.95
CA ARG A 8 7.18 10.99 4.71
C ARG A 8 8.28 10.21 3.98
N GLU A 9 8.17 10.07 2.67
CA GLU A 9 9.17 9.43 1.82
C GLU A 9 10.46 10.26 1.76
N GLN A 10 10.34 11.57 1.54
CA GLN A 10 11.48 12.49 1.60
C GLN A 10 12.13 12.52 2.99
N GLN A 11 11.34 12.44 4.07
CA GLN A 11 11.86 12.33 5.43
C GLN A 11 12.59 11.01 5.65
N LYS A 12 12.05 9.88 5.19
CA LYS A 12 12.71 8.57 5.26
C LYS A 12 13.99 8.51 4.42
N GLU A 13 13.99 9.10 3.23
CA GLU A 13 15.18 9.19 2.38
C GLU A 13 16.24 10.12 2.98
N ALA A 14 15.82 11.23 3.59
CA ALA A 14 16.72 12.11 4.35
C ALA A 14 17.33 11.37 5.55
N ASP A 15 16.52 10.69 6.36
CA ASP A 15 16.98 9.87 7.50
C ASP A 15 17.91 8.73 7.06
N LYS A 16 17.62 8.09 5.93
CA LYS A 16 18.43 6.99 5.40
C LYS A 16 19.74 7.48 4.74
N SER A 17 19.72 8.66 4.13
CA SER A 17 20.93 9.36 3.65
C SER A 17 21.81 9.85 4.83
N LEU A 18 21.19 10.19 5.95
CA LEU A 18 21.84 10.47 7.24
C LEU A 18 22.30 9.19 7.96
N GLY A 19 21.91 8.01 7.48
CA GLY A 19 22.12 6.71 8.11
C GLY A 19 23.43 6.02 7.73
N ASP A 20 24.50 6.41 8.43
CA ASP A 20 25.67 5.58 8.85
C ASP A 20 26.72 6.44 9.56
N LYS A 21 26.55 7.77 9.51
CA LYS A 21 27.32 8.74 10.31
C LYS A 21 26.38 9.42 11.29
N GLN A 22 25.99 8.71 12.35
CA GLN A 22 25.39 9.37 13.50
C GLN A 22 26.47 10.25 14.14
N GLU A 23 26.59 11.49 13.66
CA GLU A 23 27.47 12.48 14.28
C GLU A 23 26.88 12.86 15.63
N GLU A 24 27.58 12.53 16.71
CA GLU A 24 27.14 12.88 18.06
C GLU A 24 27.00 14.41 18.15
N THR A 25 25.78 14.90 18.39
CA THR A 25 25.55 16.33 18.58
C THR A 25 26.13 16.75 19.94
N ILE A 26 27.17 17.58 19.92
CA ILE A 26 27.87 18.06 21.13
C ILE A 26 27.50 19.51 21.43
N TYR A 27 26.73 19.71 22.51
CA TYR A 27 26.42 21.00 23.09
C TYR A 27 27.60 21.57 23.89
N ARG A 28 27.87 22.87 23.72
CA ARG A 28 28.94 23.63 24.39
C ARG A 28 28.40 24.94 24.97
N ASP A 29 29.00 25.42 26.06
CA ASP A 29 28.73 26.73 26.68
C ASP A 29 29.29 27.88 25.81
N LYS A 30 28.88 29.14 26.06
CA LYS A 30 29.37 30.35 25.37
C LYS A 30 30.90 30.51 25.42
N LYS A 31 31.55 29.88 26.41
CA LYS A 31 33.02 29.80 26.56
C LYS A 31 33.66 28.58 25.87
N GLY A 32 32.90 27.77 25.12
CA GLY A 32 33.38 26.63 24.32
C GLY A 32 33.56 25.30 25.08
N ARG A 33 33.31 25.27 26.40
CA ARG A 33 33.38 24.04 27.21
C ARG A 33 32.21 23.11 26.91
N LYS A 34 32.46 21.80 26.82
CA LYS A 34 31.43 20.78 26.56
C LYS A 34 30.45 20.70 27.74
N LEU A 35 29.16 20.59 27.43
CA LEU A 35 28.09 20.40 28.42
C LEU A 35 27.76 18.91 28.52
N ASP A 36 28.57 18.16 29.26
CA ASP A 36 28.43 16.69 29.34
C ASP A 36 27.06 16.24 29.85
N MET A 37 26.50 16.94 30.85
CA MET A 37 25.18 16.62 31.41
C MET A 37 24.03 16.84 30.40
N LEU A 38 24.12 17.91 29.59
CA LEU A 38 23.13 18.21 28.57
C LEU A 38 23.23 17.23 27.39
N ASN A 39 24.46 16.92 26.95
CA ASN A 39 24.70 15.92 25.91
C ASN A 39 24.14 14.55 26.30
N GLU A 40 24.40 14.11 27.53
CA GLU A 40 23.88 12.84 28.03
C GLU A 40 22.35 12.85 28.15
N PHE A 41 21.75 13.94 28.63
CA PHE A 41 20.30 14.09 28.67
C PHE A 41 19.68 13.99 27.27
N MET A 42 20.23 14.70 26.28
CA MET A 42 19.72 14.67 24.91
C MET A 42 19.88 13.29 24.26
N ARG A 43 21.00 12.60 24.52
CA ARG A 43 21.21 11.21 24.09
C ARG A 43 20.15 10.27 24.69
N GLN A 44 19.88 10.40 25.98
CA GLN A 44 18.85 9.60 26.65
C GLN A 44 17.45 9.90 26.14
N GLN A 45 17.13 11.16 25.84
CA GLN A 45 15.86 11.54 25.22
C GLN A 45 15.72 10.91 23.83
N ALA A 46 16.74 11.01 22.97
CA ALA A 46 16.69 10.41 21.64
C ALA A 46 16.50 8.88 21.70
N ILE A 47 17.14 8.19 22.65
CA ILE A 47 16.94 6.75 22.87
C ILE A 47 15.50 6.44 23.33
N ARG A 48 14.94 7.26 24.23
CA ARG A 48 13.56 7.09 24.70
C ARG A 48 12.55 7.34 23.60
N GLU A 49 12.70 8.42 22.84
CA GLU A 49 11.86 8.74 21.70
C GLU A 49 11.92 7.63 20.64
N GLY A 50 13.10 7.10 20.35
CA GLY A 50 13.25 5.95 19.44
C GLY A 50 12.46 4.73 19.91
N LYS A 51 12.55 4.40 21.21
CA LYS A 51 11.77 3.29 21.81
C LYS A 51 10.27 3.55 21.79
N GLU A 52 9.83 4.77 22.13
CA GLU A 52 8.40 5.12 22.09
C GLU A 52 7.83 5.04 20.66
N VAL A 53 8.62 5.40 19.63
CA VAL A 53 8.20 5.25 18.24
C VAL A 53 8.07 3.78 17.86
N GLU A 54 9.01 2.93 18.28
CA GLU A 54 8.99 1.49 18.03
C GLU A 54 7.79 0.82 18.72
N GLU A 55 7.57 1.12 20.00
CA GLU A 55 6.42 0.63 20.78
C GLU A 55 5.09 1.08 20.16
N LYS A 56 4.99 2.35 19.73
CA LYS A 56 3.79 2.85 19.02
C LYS A 56 3.55 2.10 17.72
N ALA A 57 4.60 1.84 16.93
CA ALA A 57 4.47 1.11 15.68
C ALA A 57 4.02 -0.35 15.90
N GLU A 58 4.54 -1.01 16.93
CA GLU A 58 4.12 -2.36 17.31
C GLU A 58 2.65 -2.37 17.78
N GLN A 59 2.25 -1.38 18.59
CA GLN A 59 0.88 -1.22 19.05
C GLN A 59 -0.10 -0.99 17.90
N GLU A 60 0.29 -0.16 16.90
CA GLU A 60 -0.48 0.04 15.68
C GLU A 60 -0.60 -1.26 14.86
N GLU A 61 0.49 -2.02 14.72
CA GLU A 61 0.47 -3.29 13.99
C GLU A 61 -0.45 -4.33 14.64
N TRP A 62 -0.45 -4.37 15.98
CA TRP A 62 -1.32 -5.24 16.77
C TRP A 62 -2.78 -4.78 16.74
N GLY A 63 -3.03 -3.47 16.68
CA GLY A 63 -4.36 -2.89 16.57
C GLY A 63 -5.02 -3.06 15.18
N LYS A 64 -4.23 -3.34 14.13
CA LYS A 64 -4.75 -3.57 12.77
C LYS A 64 -5.39 -4.96 12.63
N GLY A 65 -6.64 -4.98 12.19
CA GLY A 65 -7.38 -6.22 11.93
C GLY A 65 -6.93 -6.96 10.65
N THR A 66 -7.22 -8.26 10.55
CA THR A 66 -6.84 -9.10 9.39
C THR A 66 -7.41 -8.58 8.07
N VAL A 67 -8.68 -8.13 8.06
CA VAL A 67 -9.33 -7.57 6.86
C VAL A 67 -8.61 -6.31 6.40
N GLN A 68 -8.27 -5.40 7.32
CA GLN A 68 -7.55 -4.18 6.99
C GLN A 68 -6.17 -4.48 6.40
N LYS A 69 -5.44 -5.47 6.94
CA LYS A 69 -4.15 -5.91 6.40
C LYS A 69 -4.30 -6.47 4.97
N GLN A 70 -5.35 -7.25 4.72
CA GLN A 70 -5.64 -7.79 3.39
C GLN A 70 -6.02 -6.70 2.39
N GLU A 71 -6.86 -5.76 2.78
CA GLU A 71 -7.24 -4.60 1.95
C GLU A 71 -6.04 -3.72 1.63
N GLU A 72 -5.19 -3.43 2.63
CA GLU A 72 -3.96 -2.65 2.44
C GLU A 72 -3.02 -3.35 1.45
N LYS A 73 -2.85 -4.67 1.58
CA LYS A 73 -2.05 -5.47 0.64
C LYS A 73 -2.65 -5.47 -0.78
N ALA A 74 -3.94 -5.73 -0.91
CA ALA A 74 -4.62 -5.74 -2.21
C ALA A 74 -4.54 -4.37 -2.90
N HIS A 75 -4.68 -3.29 -2.14
CA HIS A 75 -4.54 -1.94 -2.66
C HIS A 75 -3.09 -1.63 -3.08
N GLN A 76 -2.08 -2.08 -2.34
CA GLN A 76 -0.67 -1.94 -2.75
C GLN A 76 -0.39 -2.70 -4.06
N GLU A 77 -0.90 -3.92 -4.19
CA GLU A 77 -0.79 -4.71 -5.43
C GLU A 77 -1.50 -4.03 -6.60
N GLU A 78 -2.70 -3.47 -6.38
CA GLU A 78 -3.42 -2.71 -7.40
C GLU A 78 -2.64 -1.46 -7.86
N LEU A 79 -2.08 -0.70 -6.92
CA LEU A 79 -1.25 0.47 -7.24
C LEU A 79 0.01 0.08 -8.02
N ALA A 80 0.68 -1.01 -7.66
CA ALA A 80 1.84 -1.51 -8.40
C ALA A 80 1.46 -1.92 -9.81
N ASN A 81 0.31 -2.58 -9.98
CA ASN A 81 -0.22 -2.97 -11.28
C ASN A 81 -0.56 -1.76 -12.15
N ILE A 82 -1.18 -0.72 -11.57
CA ILE A 82 -1.50 0.53 -12.27
C ILE A 82 -0.22 1.28 -12.65
N ALA A 83 0.77 1.34 -11.76
CA ALA A 83 2.04 2.00 -12.02
C ALA A 83 2.81 1.35 -13.19
N ASN A 84 2.69 0.03 -13.33
CA ASN A 84 3.28 -0.72 -14.44
C ASN A 84 2.44 -0.66 -15.73
N GLU A 85 1.18 -0.21 -15.67
CA GLU A 85 0.30 -0.12 -16.83
C GLU A 85 0.65 1.13 -17.67
N PRO A 86 0.66 1.03 -19.01
CA PRO A 86 0.82 2.22 -19.85
C PRO A 86 -0.33 3.20 -19.62
N PHE A 87 -0.02 4.50 -19.67
CA PHE A 87 -1.02 5.55 -19.47
C PHE A 87 -2.18 5.49 -20.47
N ALA A 88 -1.90 5.12 -21.72
CA ALA A 88 -2.90 4.99 -22.78
C ALA A 88 -3.18 3.53 -23.09
N ARG A 89 -4.46 3.18 -23.19
CA ARG A 89 -4.90 1.85 -23.66
C ARG A 89 -4.79 1.77 -25.18
N THR A 90 -4.23 0.67 -25.67
CA THR A 90 -4.07 0.40 -27.10
C THR A 90 -5.07 -0.65 -27.57
N VAL A 91 -5.34 -0.71 -28.87
CA VAL A 91 -6.25 -1.70 -29.48
C VAL A 91 -5.86 -3.15 -29.13
N ASN A 92 -4.56 -3.41 -29.00
CA ASN A 92 -4.02 -4.74 -28.69
C ASN A 92 -3.76 -4.96 -27.18
N ASP A 93 -4.42 -4.20 -26.30
CA ASP A 93 -4.26 -4.36 -24.85
C ASP A 93 -4.87 -5.70 -24.38
N PRO A 94 -4.05 -6.59 -23.77
CA PRO A 94 -4.51 -7.92 -23.36
C PRO A 94 -5.59 -7.88 -22.28
N LYS A 95 -5.60 -6.87 -21.38
CA LYS A 95 -6.62 -6.75 -20.33
C LYS A 95 -7.98 -6.41 -20.94
N VAL A 96 -7.99 -5.50 -21.90
CA VAL A 96 -9.19 -5.09 -22.64
C VAL A 96 -9.74 -6.26 -23.45
N ASP A 97 -8.88 -7.00 -24.13
CA ASP A 97 -9.26 -8.19 -24.90
C ASP A 97 -9.80 -9.31 -24.01
N ALA A 98 -9.20 -9.54 -22.83
CA ALA A 98 -9.73 -10.47 -21.85
C ALA A 98 -11.13 -10.05 -21.35
N MET A 99 -11.32 -8.77 -21.01
CA MET A 99 -12.62 -8.23 -20.60
C MET A 99 -13.70 -8.42 -21.68
N TYR A 100 -13.37 -8.21 -22.95
CA TYR A 100 -14.33 -8.43 -24.04
C TYR A 100 -14.66 -9.91 -24.23
N ARG A 101 -13.68 -10.81 -24.11
CA ARG A 101 -13.90 -12.26 -24.15
C ARG A 101 -14.76 -12.76 -22.98
N GLU A 102 -14.65 -12.12 -21.82
CA GLU A 102 -15.48 -12.42 -20.67
C GLU A 102 -16.92 -11.88 -20.78
N LYS A 103 -17.23 -11.02 -21.73
CA LYS A 103 -18.60 -10.52 -21.89
C LYS A 103 -19.44 -11.53 -22.67
N ILE A 104 -20.40 -12.17 -22.00
CA ILE A 104 -21.40 -13.00 -22.70
C ILE A 104 -22.50 -12.09 -23.25
N HIS A 105 -22.76 -12.22 -24.55
CA HIS A 105 -23.83 -11.52 -25.24
C HIS A 105 -25.09 -12.38 -25.21
N ALA A 106 -26.25 -11.80 -24.87
CA ALA A 106 -27.50 -12.55 -24.75
C ALA A 106 -28.04 -13.04 -26.11
N ASP A 107 -27.72 -12.33 -27.19
CA ASP A 107 -28.18 -12.61 -28.55
C ASP A 107 -27.36 -13.71 -29.26
N ASP A 108 -26.30 -14.21 -28.61
CA ASP A 108 -25.48 -15.31 -29.13
C ASP A 108 -26.14 -16.66 -28.80
N PRO A 109 -26.38 -17.55 -29.78
CA PRO A 109 -26.88 -18.90 -29.52
C PRO A 109 -26.02 -19.71 -28.52
N MET A 110 -24.74 -19.39 -28.36
CA MET A 110 -23.83 -20.05 -27.42
C MET A 110 -23.91 -19.49 -25.98
N ALA A 111 -24.67 -18.41 -25.75
CA ALA A 111 -24.74 -17.74 -24.45
C ALA A 111 -25.17 -18.67 -23.31
N ALA A 112 -26.22 -19.47 -23.52
CA ALA A 112 -26.74 -20.41 -22.52
C ALA A 112 -25.69 -21.46 -22.12
N TYR A 113 -24.89 -21.93 -23.09
CA TYR A 113 -23.80 -22.85 -22.84
C TYR A 113 -22.68 -22.20 -22.03
N MET A 114 -22.28 -20.98 -22.39
CA MET A 114 -21.25 -20.23 -21.67
C MET A 114 -21.65 -19.91 -20.22
N MET A 115 -22.92 -19.56 -19.98
CA MET A 115 -23.43 -19.33 -18.63
C MET A 115 -23.37 -20.59 -17.77
N LYS A 116 -23.82 -21.73 -18.32
CA LYS A 116 -23.75 -23.04 -17.63
C LYS A 116 -22.30 -23.47 -17.36
N LYS A 117 -21.38 -23.15 -18.28
CA LYS A 117 -19.94 -23.39 -18.10
C LYS A 117 -19.38 -22.58 -16.92
N ARG A 118 -19.72 -21.28 -16.83
CA ARG A 118 -19.31 -20.43 -15.70
C ARG A 118 -19.84 -20.89 -14.35
N GLU A 119 -21.09 -21.34 -14.33
CA GLU A 119 -21.71 -21.89 -13.12
C GLU A 119 -20.97 -23.14 -12.62
N LYS A 120 -20.57 -24.03 -13.53
CA LYS A 120 -19.77 -25.23 -13.22
C LYS A 120 -18.34 -24.91 -12.80
N GLU A 121 -17.72 -23.90 -13.41
CA GLU A 121 -16.36 -23.44 -13.06
C GLU A 121 -16.32 -22.69 -11.72
N GLY A 122 -17.46 -22.53 -11.03
CA GLY A 122 -17.50 -21.91 -9.71
C GLY A 122 -17.21 -20.41 -9.74
N VAL A 123 -17.26 -19.77 -10.91
CA VAL A 123 -17.13 -18.32 -11.09
C VAL A 123 -18.44 -17.68 -10.60
N LYS A 124 -18.66 -17.71 -9.29
CA LYS A 124 -19.73 -16.95 -8.65
C LYS A 124 -19.40 -15.48 -8.78
N GLY A 125 -20.36 -14.69 -9.25
CA GLY A 125 -20.26 -13.23 -9.18
C GLY A 125 -19.97 -12.78 -7.74
N LYS A 126 -19.43 -11.57 -7.57
CA LYS A 126 -18.89 -11.01 -6.31
C LYS A 126 -19.80 -11.13 -5.06
N ASN A 127 -21.05 -11.57 -5.19
CA ASN A 127 -22.04 -11.71 -4.12
C ASN A 127 -22.64 -13.12 -3.97
N GLY A 128 -22.02 -14.17 -4.55
CA GLY A 128 -22.48 -15.56 -4.39
C GLY A 128 -23.84 -15.90 -5.03
N LYS A 129 -24.45 -14.95 -5.75
CA LYS A 129 -25.70 -15.10 -6.49
C LYS A 129 -25.40 -15.24 -7.99
N PRO A 130 -26.10 -16.11 -8.74
CA PRO A 130 -26.03 -16.10 -10.20
C PRO A 130 -26.46 -14.72 -10.70
N ALA A 131 -25.74 -14.18 -11.70
CA ALA A 131 -26.09 -12.90 -12.29
C ALA A 131 -27.46 -13.02 -12.97
N ASN A 132 -28.48 -12.32 -12.44
CA ASN A 132 -29.79 -12.26 -13.07
C ASN A 132 -29.65 -11.54 -14.43
N PRO A 133 -30.16 -12.10 -15.54
CA PRO A 133 -30.22 -11.38 -16.79
C PRO A 133 -31.19 -10.19 -16.69
N PHE A 134 -30.76 -9.02 -17.16
CA PHE A 134 -31.59 -7.84 -17.31
C PHE A 134 -32.24 -7.88 -18.70
N TYR A 135 -33.56 -8.07 -18.75
CA TYR A 135 -34.34 -7.96 -19.98
C TYR A 135 -34.89 -6.54 -20.11
N LYS A 136 -34.76 -5.96 -21.31
CA LYS A 136 -35.38 -4.68 -21.68
C LYS A 136 -36.60 -4.92 -22.55
#